data_AF-A0A668A070-F1
#
_entry.id   AF-A0A668A070-F1
#
_cell.length_a   1.000
_cell.length_b   1.000
_cell.length_c   1.000
_cell.angle_alpha   90.00
_cell.angle_beta   90.00
_cell.angle_gamma   90.00
#
_symmetry.space_group_name_H-M   'P 1'
#
loop_
_entity.id
_entity.type
_entity.pdbx_description
1 polymer ?
#
loop_
_entity_poly.entity_id
_entity_poly.type
_entity_poly.pdbx_seq_one_letter_code
_entity_poly.pdbx_strand_id
1 'polypeptide(L)'
;MKHLSTFIMDKTESIATVDDAIKKLALLDSKDKIWTQEMLLQVSDKAVRLLDCDTQEELENFPLATIHLCQTVLNQTRYPSVLLLVCQDNEQHKPDIHFFHCDEVEVSLRLGDALSHSSGSLSCHHTSTNPDISLNPSRLYTTAFTVADALKFTPVLNLRLCLLQQILNCALDDIEIFVAQLQKAAEAFSQLNQRNKSKKNKKKGPGMLTLRAKPPSEAEFIDSLQKLKLAFNLLAKLKKHIQNPSASELVHFLFGPLELVLQSCGSPELVRSVISPHLSKDAVDFLRGHLTPKEMTIFELLGDGWTKPRADWPRDQCAPLYYPKFRNGWEPPVDLFRLSPWETEGPSGPPMSPTSPNYKKHSAEEVKLCCLALVSECVDR
;
A
#
# COMPACT_ATOMS: atom_id res chain seq x y z
N MET A 1 6.20 -15.43 -2.96
CA MET A 1 7.27 -16.22 -2.31
C MET A 1 8.04 -16.93 -3.40
N LYS A 2 9.27 -17.37 -3.13
CA LYS A 2 10.06 -18.17 -4.06
C LYS A 2 10.23 -19.57 -3.50
N HIS A 3 9.69 -20.59 -4.14
CA HIS A 3 10.04 -21.98 -3.81
C HIS A 3 11.51 -22.19 -4.12
N LEU A 4 12.24 -22.82 -3.19
CA LEU A 4 13.67 -23.08 -3.30
C LEU A 4 13.95 -24.55 -3.59
N SER A 5 13.29 -25.45 -2.85
CA SER A 5 13.48 -26.89 -3.00
C SER A 5 12.43 -27.66 -2.20
N THR A 6 12.21 -28.92 -2.59
CA THR A 6 11.46 -29.91 -1.82
C THR A 6 12.35 -31.13 -1.64
N PHE A 7 12.43 -31.67 -0.43
CA PHE A 7 13.12 -32.93 -0.17
C PHE A 7 12.22 -33.93 0.54
N ILE A 8 12.34 -35.20 0.18
CA ILE A 8 11.78 -36.29 0.95
C ILE A 8 12.68 -36.50 2.18
N MET A 9 12.10 -36.53 3.38
CA MET A 9 12.81 -36.82 4.62
C MET A 9 13.09 -38.32 4.73
N ASP A 10 14.16 -38.75 4.08
CA ASP A 10 14.62 -40.13 4.05
C ASP A 10 16.01 -40.29 4.67
N LYS A 11 16.10 -41.22 5.65
CA LYS A 11 17.38 -41.66 6.22
C LYS A 11 18.33 -42.23 5.16
N THR A 12 17.81 -42.87 4.11
CA THR A 12 18.66 -43.41 3.03
C THR A 12 19.30 -42.31 2.18
N GLU A 13 18.64 -41.14 2.10
CA GLU A 13 19.15 -39.95 1.41
C GLU A 13 19.88 -38.98 2.33
N SER A 14 20.22 -39.40 3.57
CA SER A 14 20.86 -38.58 4.60
C SER A 14 20.07 -37.33 5.04
N ILE A 15 18.74 -37.33 4.87
CA ILE A 15 17.85 -36.30 5.38
C ILE A 15 16.94 -36.91 6.45
N ALA A 16 17.48 -37.14 7.63
CA ALA A 16 16.72 -37.71 8.74
C ALA A 16 16.00 -36.63 9.57
N THR A 17 16.54 -35.40 9.56
CA THR A 17 16.09 -34.28 10.39
C THR A 17 15.92 -33.01 9.57
N VAL A 18 15.22 -32.03 10.16
CA VAL A 18 15.09 -30.68 9.58
C VAL A 18 16.46 -30.02 9.41
N ASP A 19 17.37 -30.19 10.36
CA ASP A 19 18.74 -29.66 10.27
C ASP A 19 19.52 -30.27 9.10
N ASP A 20 19.34 -31.56 8.82
CA ASP A 20 19.97 -32.21 7.66
C ASP A 20 19.45 -31.62 6.35
N ALA A 21 18.15 -31.34 6.28
CA ALA A 21 17.52 -30.70 5.13
C ALA A 21 18.03 -29.26 4.94
N ILE A 22 18.17 -28.48 6.02
CA ILE A 22 18.73 -27.12 5.98
C ILE A 22 20.19 -27.15 5.48
N LYS A 23 21.00 -28.08 5.99
CA LYS A 23 22.39 -28.26 5.51
C LYS A 23 22.43 -28.64 4.03
N LYS A 24 21.53 -29.51 3.58
CA LYS A 24 21.43 -29.89 2.16
C LYS A 24 21.04 -28.69 1.29
N LEU A 25 20.08 -27.87 1.74
CA LEU A 25 19.71 -26.63 1.05
C LEU A 25 20.89 -25.67 0.95
N ALA A 26 21.62 -25.41 2.04
CA ALA A 26 22.80 -24.55 2.05
C ALA A 26 23.91 -25.07 1.13
N LEU A 27 24.09 -26.40 1.04
CA LEU A 27 25.03 -27.01 0.10
C LEU A 27 24.62 -26.79 -1.36
N LEU A 28 23.33 -26.90 -1.69
CA LEU A 28 22.83 -26.60 -3.04
C LEU A 28 22.98 -25.13 -3.39
N ASP A 29 22.72 -24.24 -2.43
CA ASP A 29 22.91 -22.79 -2.57
C ASP A 29 24.38 -22.46 -2.88
N SER A 30 25.32 -23.03 -2.12
CA SER A 30 26.77 -22.83 -2.35
C SER A 30 27.29 -23.31 -3.71
N LYS A 31 26.49 -24.13 -4.41
CA LYS A 31 26.81 -24.68 -5.73
C LYS A 31 25.98 -24.04 -6.85
N ASP A 32 25.20 -23.01 -6.54
CA ASP A 32 24.24 -22.38 -7.45
C ASP A 32 23.28 -23.38 -8.10
N LYS A 33 22.86 -24.41 -7.33
CA LYS A 33 21.97 -25.48 -7.79
C LYS A 33 20.53 -25.33 -7.30
N ILE A 34 20.17 -24.14 -6.81
CA ILE A 34 18.80 -23.81 -6.41
C ILE A 34 18.09 -23.15 -7.59
N TRP A 35 17.01 -23.76 -8.03
CA TRP A 35 16.10 -23.19 -9.02
C TRP A 35 14.92 -22.60 -8.29
N THR A 36 14.69 -21.30 -8.48
CA THR A 36 13.61 -20.61 -7.79
C THR A 36 12.39 -20.48 -8.68
N GLN A 37 11.21 -20.82 -8.14
CA GLN A 37 9.93 -20.55 -8.78
C GLN A 37 9.13 -19.54 -7.96
N GLU A 38 8.68 -18.46 -8.59
CA GLU A 38 7.80 -17.49 -7.94
C GLU A 38 6.38 -18.06 -7.84
N MET A 39 5.81 -17.98 -6.64
CA MET A 39 4.49 -18.53 -6.30
C MET A 39 3.78 -17.65 -5.27
N LEU A 40 2.46 -17.75 -5.22
CA LEU A 40 1.60 -17.18 -4.19
C LEU A 40 1.26 -18.24 -3.14
N LEU A 41 1.49 -17.98 -1.85
CA LEU A 41 1.17 -18.93 -0.77
C LEU A 41 -0.11 -18.52 -0.04
N GLN A 42 -1.27 -19.04 -0.39
CA GLN A 42 -2.53 -18.68 0.29
C GLN A 42 -2.78 -19.54 1.52
N VAL A 43 -3.02 -18.93 2.69
CA VAL A 43 -3.48 -19.68 3.88
C VAL A 43 -4.98 -19.50 4.08
N SER A 44 -5.65 -20.59 4.43
CA SER A 44 -7.06 -20.65 4.84
C SER A 44 -7.20 -21.39 6.16
N ASP A 45 -8.42 -21.45 6.69
CA ASP A 45 -8.77 -22.25 7.87
C ASP A 45 -8.67 -23.77 7.64
N LYS A 46 -8.48 -24.21 6.40
CA LYS A 46 -8.47 -25.63 6.00
C LYS A 46 -7.17 -26.10 5.38
N ALA A 47 -6.45 -25.22 4.69
CA ALA A 47 -5.26 -25.57 3.93
C ALA A 47 -4.33 -24.38 3.65
N VAL A 48 -3.07 -24.69 3.36
CA VAL A 48 -2.09 -23.82 2.71
C VAL A 48 -2.01 -24.19 1.23
N ARG A 49 -2.28 -23.23 0.34
CA ARG A 49 -2.25 -23.43 -1.12
C ARG A 49 -1.10 -22.66 -1.75
N LEU A 50 -0.49 -23.23 -2.77
CA LEU A 50 0.43 -22.54 -3.67
C LEU A 50 -0.30 -22.27 -4.97
N LEU A 51 -0.29 -21.02 -5.42
CA LEU A 51 -0.89 -20.61 -6.69
C LEU A 51 0.18 -20.03 -7.61
N ASP A 52 -0.04 -20.17 -8.91
CA ASP A 52 0.74 -19.48 -9.92
C ASP A 52 0.54 -17.96 -9.82
N CYS A 53 1.62 -17.20 -9.98
CA CYS A 53 1.59 -15.74 -9.85
C CYS A 53 0.72 -15.06 -10.90
N ASP A 54 0.69 -15.61 -12.11
CA ASP A 54 0.07 -14.98 -13.27
C ASP A 54 -1.33 -15.55 -13.50
N THR A 55 -1.49 -16.88 -13.50
CA THR A 55 -2.76 -17.53 -13.85
C THR A 55 -3.69 -17.72 -12.66
N GLN A 56 -3.19 -17.58 -11.42
CA GLN A 56 -3.90 -17.96 -10.19
C GLN A 56 -4.29 -19.45 -10.12
N GLU A 57 -3.75 -20.29 -11.00
CA GLU A 57 -3.99 -21.73 -10.96
C GLU A 57 -3.37 -22.34 -9.71
N GLU A 58 -4.07 -23.31 -9.13
CA GLU A 58 -3.59 -24.05 -7.96
C GLU A 58 -2.45 -24.97 -8.39
N LEU A 59 -1.25 -24.69 -7.87
CA LEU A 59 -0.05 -25.48 -8.11
C LEU A 59 0.08 -26.60 -7.08
N GLU A 60 -0.29 -26.33 -5.83
CA GLU A 60 -0.20 -27.29 -4.73
C GLU A 60 -1.18 -26.94 -3.61
N ASN A 61 -1.70 -27.94 -2.91
CA ASN A 61 -2.62 -27.75 -1.79
C ASN A 61 -2.25 -28.65 -0.62
N PHE A 62 -1.86 -28.04 0.50
CA PHE A 62 -1.50 -28.70 1.74
C PHE A 62 -2.61 -28.52 2.78
N PRO A 63 -3.50 -29.51 2.97
CA PRO A 63 -4.46 -29.47 4.07
C PRO A 63 -3.74 -29.25 5.40
N LEU A 64 -4.29 -28.43 6.31
CA LEU A 64 -3.61 -28.14 7.58
C LEU A 64 -3.32 -29.40 8.40
N ALA A 65 -4.14 -30.45 8.23
CA ALA A 65 -3.97 -31.74 8.90
C ALA A 65 -2.71 -32.51 8.44
N THR A 66 -2.18 -32.24 7.25
CA THR A 66 -0.96 -32.91 6.73
C THR A 66 0.30 -32.14 7.09
N ILE A 67 0.19 -30.89 7.56
CA ILE A 67 1.33 -30.04 7.93
C ILE A 67 1.77 -30.36 9.37
N HIS A 68 2.93 -30.99 9.50
CA HIS A 68 3.51 -31.39 10.79
C HIS A 68 4.39 -30.32 11.43
N LEU A 69 5.08 -29.53 10.62
CA LEU A 69 5.96 -28.47 11.09
C LEU A 69 5.92 -27.30 10.14
N CYS A 70 5.86 -26.10 10.70
CA CYS A 70 6.08 -24.85 9.97
C CYS A 70 7.10 -24.04 10.76
N GLN A 71 8.22 -23.66 10.15
CA GLN A 71 9.27 -22.92 10.84
C GLN A 71 9.93 -21.92 9.90
N THR A 72 10.40 -20.81 10.45
CA THR A 72 11.28 -19.89 9.74
C THR A 72 12.71 -20.02 10.24
N VAL A 73 13.64 -20.08 9.31
CA VAL A 73 15.07 -20.15 9.55
C VAL A 73 15.72 -18.91 8.94
N LEU A 74 16.55 -18.24 9.74
CA LEU A 74 17.18 -16.97 9.38
C LEU A 74 18.66 -17.18 9.03
N ASN A 75 19.12 -16.47 8.01
CA ASN A 75 20.54 -16.30 7.67
C ASN A 75 21.38 -17.60 7.54
N GLN A 76 20.78 -18.71 7.10
CA GLN A 76 21.48 -19.98 6.86
C GLN A 76 21.95 -20.17 5.41
N THR A 77 21.45 -19.32 4.50
CA THR A 77 21.76 -19.34 3.06
C THR A 77 21.92 -17.90 2.58
N ARG A 78 22.13 -17.66 1.28
CA ARG A 78 22.04 -16.31 0.70
C ARG A 78 20.67 -15.65 0.88
N TYR A 79 19.66 -16.44 1.26
CA TYR A 79 18.32 -15.98 1.56
C TYR A 79 18.22 -15.57 3.03
N PRO A 80 17.86 -14.32 3.35
CA PRO A 80 17.82 -13.81 4.73
C PRO A 80 16.76 -14.50 5.60
N SER A 81 15.69 -14.99 4.98
CA SER A 81 14.62 -15.74 5.63
C SER A 81 14.12 -16.86 4.73
N VAL A 82 14.06 -18.07 5.30
CA VAL A 82 13.54 -19.27 4.66
C VAL A 82 12.45 -19.86 5.53
N LEU A 83 11.22 -19.92 5.03
CA LEU A 83 10.13 -20.69 5.59
C LEU A 83 10.29 -22.15 5.17
N LEU A 84 10.11 -23.07 6.10
CA LEU A 84 9.99 -24.50 5.81
C LEU A 84 8.62 -25.03 6.23
N LEU A 85 8.06 -25.92 5.41
CA LEU A 85 6.87 -26.71 5.72
C LEU A 85 7.25 -28.18 5.66
N VAL A 86 7.01 -28.93 6.74
CA VAL A 86 7.08 -30.39 6.74
C VAL A 86 5.67 -30.92 6.61
N CYS A 87 5.40 -31.64 5.54
CA CYS A 87 4.09 -32.17 5.21
C CYS A 87 4.17 -33.70 5.06
N GLN A 88 3.14 -34.42 5.50
CA GLN A 88 2.96 -35.82 5.15
C GLN A 88 1.47 -36.11 4.96
N ASP A 89 1.10 -36.50 3.74
CA ASP A 89 -0.24 -37.04 3.49
C ASP A 89 -0.30 -38.51 3.93
N ASN A 90 -1.52 -39.02 4.15
CA ASN A 90 -1.79 -40.42 4.48
C ASN A 90 -1.32 -41.39 3.37
N GLU A 91 -1.20 -40.90 2.13
CA GLU A 91 -0.69 -41.67 1.00
C GLU A 91 0.84 -41.76 0.97
N GLN A 92 1.53 -40.90 1.74
CA GLN A 92 2.99 -40.84 1.76
C GLN A 92 3.59 -41.66 2.91
N HIS A 93 4.59 -42.48 2.59
CA HIS A 93 5.34 -43.25 3.59
C HIS A 93 6.37 -42.42 4.36
N LYS A 94 6.79 -41.28 3.82
CA LYS A 94 7.80 -40.38 4.40
C LYS A 94 7.34 -38.93 4.24
N PRO A 95 7.66 -38.04 5.19
CA PRO A 95 7.32 -36.64 5.07
C PRO A 95 8.20 -35.94 4.03
N ASP A 96 7.65 -34.91 3.39
CA ASP A 96 8.37 -33.96 2.57
C ASP A 96 8.65 -32.68 3.35
N ILE A 97 9.79 -32.07 3.08
CA ILE A 97 10.13 -30.73 3.55
C ILE A 97 10.26 -29.78 2.36
N HIS A 98 9.45 -28.73 2.38
CA HIS A 98 9.38 -27.69 1.35
C HIS A 98 10.05 -26.42 1.88
N PHE A 99 10.92 -25.80 1.08
CA PHE A 99 11.61 -24.55 1.43
C PHE A 99 11.12 -23.40 0.56
N PHE A 100 10.80 -22.28 1.21
CA PHE A 100 10.34 -21.07 0.55
C PHE A 100 11.11 -19.86 1.07
N HIS A 101 11.58 -19.02 0.15
CA HIS A 101 12.12 -17.73 0.48
C HIS A 101 11.04 -16.64 0.41
N CYS A 102 11.03 -15.80 1.43
CA CYS A 102 10.31 -14.52 1.45
C CYS A 102 11.33 -13.39 1.63
N ASP A 103 11.26 -12.37 0.77
CA ASP A 103 12.11 -11.18 0.86
C ASP A 103 11.85 -10.37 2.17
N GLU A 104 10.70 -10.57 2.81
CA GLU A 104 10.32 -9.91 4.07
C GLU A 104 10.42 -10.88 5.27
N VAL A 105 11.40 -10.68 6.14
CA VAL A 105 11.72 -11.58 7.27
C VAL A 105 10.58 -11.68 8.29
N GLU A 106 9.94 -10.55 8.62
CA GLU A 106 8.84 -10.48 9.61
C GLU A 106 7.60 -11.27 9.18
N VAL A 107 7.37 -11.37 7.87
CA VAL A 107 6.26 -12.11 7.26
C VAL A 107 6.42 -13.60 7.47
N SER A 108 7.63 -14.09 7.18
CA SER A 108 7.96 -15.50 7.32
C SER A 108 7.77 -15.93 8.78
N LEU A 109 8.27 -15.14 9.73
CA LEU A 109 8.15 -15.43 11.17
C LEU A 109 6.69 -15.50 11.64
N ARG A 110 5.85 -14.51 11.30
CA ARG A 110 4.42 -14.50 11.69
C ARG A 110 3.64 -15.65 11.08
N LEU A 111 3.96 -16.03 9.84
CA LEU A 111 3.35 -17.16 9.15
C LEU A 111 3.75 -18.49 9.81
N GLY A 112 5.03 -18.62 10.18
CA GLY A 112 5.56 -19.75 10.96
C GLY A 112 4.83 -19.92 12.29
N ASP A 113 4.69 -18.82 13.04
CA ASP A 113 4.00 -18.81 14.32
C ASP A 113 2.53 -19.23 14.15
N ALA A 114 1.79 -18.62 13.24
CA ALA A 114 0.37 -18.90 13.09
C ALA A 114 0.06 -20.34 12.68
N LEU A 115 0.81 -20.89 11.73
CA LEU A 115 0.62 -22.28 11.29
C LEU A 115 0.99 -23.27 12.41
N SER A 116 2.00 -22.95 13.21
CA SER A 116 2.36 -23.74 14.40
C SER A 116 1.24 -23.75 15.45
N HIS A 117 0.54 -22.62 15.62
CA HIS A 117 -0.60 -22.52 16.53
C HIS A 117 -1.84 -23.28 16.02
N SER A 118 -2.07 -23.33 14.70
CA SER A 118 -3.21 -24.06 14.12
C SER A 118 -3.02 -25.58 14.07
N SER A 119 -1.78 -26.07 13.95
CA SER A 119 -1.49 -27.51 13.86
C SER A 119 -1.37 -28.22 15.22
N GLY A 120 -1.61 -27.52 16.35
CA GLY A 120 -1.65 -28.13 17.68
C GLY A 120 -0.30 -28.62 18.23
N SER A 121 0.83 -28.20 17.64
CA SER A 121 2.17 -28.61 18.08
C SER A 121 2.75 -27.60 19.09
N LEU A 122 2.73 -27.96 20.37
CA LEU A 122 3.53 -27.33 21.41
C LEU A 122 5.03 -27.63 21.17
N SER A 123 5.81 -26.67 20.68
CA SER A 123 7.17 -26.36 21.19
C SER A 123 7.86 -25.32 20.30
N CYS A 124 8.10 -24.13 20.84
CA CYS A 124 9.18 -23.26 20.40
C CYS A 124 10.32 -23.33 21.42
N HIS A 125 11.33 -24.17 21.13
CA HIS A 125 12.61 -24.11 21.82
C HIS A 125 13.40 -22.92 21.27
N HIS A 126 13.33 -21.79 21.96
CA HIS A 126 14.37 -20.77 21.88
C HIS A 126 15.66 -21.33 22.51
N THR A 127 16.67 -21.62 21.70
CA THR A 127 18.05 -21.69 22.19
C THR A 127 18.62 -20.27 22.23
N SER A 128 18.30 -19.56 23.31
CA SER A 128 19.09 -18.42 23.77
C SER A 128 19.32 -18.56 25.26
N THR A 129 20.58 -18.65 25.64
CA THR A 129 21.08 -18.81 27.00
C THR A 129 20.75 -17.59 27.87
N ASN A 130 19.75 -17.70 28.75
CA ASN A 130 19.75 -17.23 30.14
C ASN A 130 18.43 -17.58 30.86
N PRO A 131 18.46 -18.13 32.10
CA PRO A 131 17.27 -18.49 32.85
C PRO A 131 16.78 -17.34 33.74
N ASP A 132 15.46 -17.26 33.90
CA ASP A 132 14.68 -16.79 35.05
C ASP A 132 13.54 -15.86 34.62
N ILE A 133 12.33 -16.41 34.67
CA ILE A 133 11.12 -15.85 35.29
C ILE A 133 9.99 -16.85 35.02
N SER A 134 9.54 -17.51 36.09
CA SER A 134 8.38 -18.40 36.11
C SER A 134 7.09 -17.59 36.04
N LEU A 135 6.19 -17.88 35.10
CA LEU A 135 4.77 -17.53 35.22
C LEU A 135 3.85 -18.66 34.72
N ASN A 136 2.78 -18.83 35.50
CA ASN A 136 1.92 -19.99 35.70
C ASN A 136 0.92 -20.26 34.54
N PRO A 137 0.66 -21.51 34.12
CA PRO A 137 -0.29 -21.83 33.06
C PRO A 137 -1.70 -22.01 33.63
N SER A 138 -2.44 -20.93 33.84
CA SER A 138 -3.85 -21.01 34.28
C SER A 138 -4.62 -19.72 33.95
N ARG A 139 -4.93 -19.50 32.67
CA ARG A 139 -6.04 -18.63 32.21
C ARG A 139 -6.29 -18.86 30.72
N LEU A 140 -6.83 -20.04 30.43
CA LEU A 140 -7.49 -20.33 29.17
C LEU A 140 -8.81 -19.54 29.14
N TYR A 141 -8.91 -18.54 28.27
CA TYR A 141 -10.18 -18.07 27.76
C TYR A 141 -10.23 -18.42 26.27
N THR A 142 -11.01 -19.45 25.99
CA THR A 142 -11.56 -19.75 24.67
C THR A 142 -12.36 -18.53 24.19
N THR A 143 -11.94 -17.91 23.10
CA THR A 143 -12.80 -17.04 22.29
C THR A 143 -12.68 -17.48 20.84
N ALA A 144 -13.84 -17.78 20.26
CA ALA A 144 -14.02 -18.29 18.91
C ALA A 144 -13.32 -17.41 17.86
N PHE A 145 -12.51 -18.05 17.03
CA PHE A 145 -11.90 -17.49 15.83
C PHE A 145 -13.02 -17.15 14.84
N THR A 146 -13.16 -15.89 14.43
CA THR A 146 -14.21 -15.47 13.48
C THR A 146 -13.64 -15.31 12.08
N VAL A 147 -14.50 -15.28 11.05
CA VAL A 147 -14.13 -15.07 9.62
C VAL A 147 -13.29 -13.79 9.41
N ALA A 148 -13.38 -12.81 10.31
CA ALA A 148 -12.55 -11.59 10.31
C ALA A 148 -11.09 -11.85 10.74
N ASP A 149 -10.82 -12.90 11.51
CA ASP A 149 -9.46 -13.32 11.88
C ASP A 149 -8.80 -14.17 10.78
N ALA A 150 -9.59 -14.90 9.99
CA ALA A 150 -9.12 -15.62 8.80
C ALA A 150 -8.70 -14.67 7.65
N LEU A 151 -9.32 -13.49 7.55
CA LEU A 151 -8.93 -12.44 6.59
C LEU A 151 -7.57 -11.77 6.93
N LYS A 152 -6.97 -12.08 8.09
CA LYS A 152 -5.61 -11.66 8.47
C LYS A 152 -4.52 -12.63 7.93
N PHE A 153 -4.91 -13.72 7.26
CA PHE A 153 -4.03 -14.84 6.87
C PHE A 153 -3.78 -15.03 5.36
N THR A 154 -3.92 -13.98 4.55
CA THR A 154 -3.31 -13.99 3.21
C THR A 154 -1.78 -13.85 3.31
N PRO A 155 -0.96 -14.45 2.42
CA PRO A 155 0.50 -14.34 2.49
C PRO A 155 0.86 -12.86 2.47
N VAL A 156 1.73 -12.39 3.36
CA VAL A 156 1.84 -10.95 3.64
C VAL A 156 2.39 -10.12 2.47
N LEU A 157 3.02 -10.72 1.47
CA LEU A 157 3.28 -10.04 0.17
C LEU A 157 1.97 -9.70 -0.56
N ASN A 158 0.99 -10.60 -0.51
CA ASN A 158 -0.38 -10.36 -0.98
C ASN A 158 -1.12 -9.43 0.00
N LEU A 159 -0.91 -9.50 1.31
CA LEU A 159 -1.50 -8.52 2.24
C LEU A 159 -0.98 -7.10 2.01
N ARG A 160 0.33 -6.90 1.83
CA ARG A 160 0.92 -5.58 1.58
C ARG A 160 0.51 -5.06 0.21
N LEU A 161 0.53 -5.88 -0.83
CA LEU A 161 0.05 -5.50 -2.16
C LEU A 161 -1.46 -5.22 -2.16
N CYS A 162 -2.29 -6.09 -1.57
CA CYS A 162 -3.73 -5.86 -1.38
C CYS A 162 -4.00 -4.59 -0.57
N LEU A 163 -3.20 -4.32 0.46
CA LEU A 163 -3.35 -3.15 1.29
C LEU A 163 -2.95 -1.88 0.55
N LEU A 164 -1.86 -1.90 -0.22
CA LEU A 164 -1.49 -0.79 -1.11
C LEU A 164 -2.55 -0.57 -2.21
N GLN A 165 -3.13 -1.64 -2.75
CA GLN A 165 -4.24 -1.58 -3.69
C GLN A 165 -5.52 -1.06 -3.03
N GLN A 166 -5.82 -1.43 -1.79
CA GLN A 166 -6.94 -0.89 -1.02
C GLN A 166 -6.74 0.59 -0.73
N ILE A 167 -5.53 1.02 -0.36
CA ILE A 167 -5.18 2.44 -0.18
C ILE A 167 -5.37 3.19 -1.50
N LEU A 168 -4.92 2.61 -2.62
CA LEU A 168 -5.11 3.19 -3.94
C LEU A 168 -6.60 3.34 -4.25
N ASN A 169 -7.40 2.29 -4.08
CA ASN A 169 -8.85 2.33 -4.34
C ASN A 169 -9.54 3.37 -3.45
N CYS A 170 -9.24 3.42 -2.15
CA CYS A 170 -9.79 4.44 -1.26
C CYS A 170 -9.38 5.87 -1.68
N ALA A 171 -8.17 6.06 -2.19
CA ALA A 171 -7.75 7.35 -2.74
C ALA A 171 -8.52 7.71 -4.02
N LEU A 172 -8.68 6.74 -4.94
CA LEU A 172 -9.44 6.92 -6.18
C LEU A 172 -10.92 7.23 -5.91
N ASP A 173 -11.56 6.50 -5.00
CA ASP A 173 -12.95 6.73 -4.58
C ASP A 173 -13.14 8.15 -4.01
N ASP A 174 -12.25 8.58 -3.12
CA ASP A 174 -12.31 9.92 -2.53
C ASP A 174 -12.09 11.03 -3.58
N ILE A 175 -11.18 10.81 -4.53
CA ILE A 175 -10.95 11.73 -5.66
C ILE A 175 -12.21 11.82 -6.54
N GLU A 176 -12.81 10.68 -6.89
CA GLU A 176 -14.03 10.62 -7.70
C GLU A 176 -15.19 11.36 -7.01
N ILE A 177 -15.39 11.09 -5.71
CA ILE A 177 -16.41 11.77 -4.91
C ILE A 177 -16.17 13.29 -4.88
N PHE A 178 -14.92 13.71 -4.71
CA PHE A 178 -14.56 15.13 -4.72
C PHE A 178 -14.84 15.78 -6.07
N VAL A 179 -14.46 15.13 -7.17
CA VAL A 179 -14.75 15.58 -8.55
C VAL A 179 -16.25 15.70 -8.79
N ALA A 180 -17.03 14.70 -8.38
CA ALA A 180 -18.48 14.74 -8.50
C ALA A 180 -19.12 15.87 -7.66
N GLN A 181 -18.59 16.13 -6.46
CA GLN A 181 -19.00 17.26 -5.63
C GLN A 181 -18.69 18.60 -6.31
N LEU A 182 -17.52 18.70 -6.94
CA LEU A 182 -17.06 19.89 -7.64
C LEU A 182 -17.94 20.22 -8.85
N GLN A 183 -18.27 19.21 -9.68
CA GLN A 183 -19.19 19.35 -10.81
C GLN A 183 -20.60 19.76 -10.35
N LYS A 184 -21.14 19.09 -9.33
CA LYS A 184 -22.46 19.43 -8.76
C LYS A 184 -22.53 20.86 -8.23
N ALA A 185 -21.45 21.34 -7.61
CA ALA A 185 -21.37 22.70 -7.12
C ALA A 185 -21.37 23.72 -8.27
N ALA A 186 -20.64 23.43 -9.34
CA ALA A 186 -20.59 24.27 -10.54
C ALA A 186 -21.95 24.35 -11.26
N GLU A 187 -22.61 23.21 -11.46
CA GLU A 187 -23.96 23.15 -12.04
C GLU A 187 -24.96 23.95 -11.21
N ALA A 188 -24.94 23.76 -9.88
CA ALA A 188 -25.82 24.49 -8.96
C ALA A 188 -25.54 26.00 -9.01
N PHE A 189 -24.27 26.41 -9.15
CA PHE A 189 -23.90 27.81 -9.30
C PHE A 189 -24.40 28.41 -10.61
N SER A 190 -24.26 27.69 -11.72
CA SER A 190 -24.77 28.15 -13.03
C SER A 190 -26.29 28.31 -13.02
N GLN A 191 -27.03 27.34 -12.46
CA GLN A 191 -28.48 27.43 -12.29
C GLN A 191 -28.91 28.61 -11.40
N LEU A 192 -28.16 28.88 -10.33
CA LEU A 192 -28.41 30.01 -9.44
C LEU A 192 -28.23 31.34 -10.20
N ASN A 193 -27.17 31.47 -11.00
CA ASN A 193 -26.91 32.65 -11.82
C ASN A 193 -27.99 32.89 -12.87
N GLN A 194 -28.48 31.85 -13.54
CA GLN A 194 -29.61 31.97 -14.48
C GLN A 194 -30.89 32.46 -13.77
N ARG A 195 -31.15 31.98 -12.55
CA ARG A 195 -32.30 32.40 -11.74
C ARG A 195 -32.21 33.84 -11.25
N ASN A 196 -31.00 34.33 -10.96
CA ASN A 196 -30.77 35.72 -10.57
C ASN A 196 -30.90 36.68 -11.76
N LYS A 197 -30.45 36.29 -12.96
CA LYS A 197 -30.65 37.08 -14.19
C LYS A 197 -32.13 37.25 -14.54
N SER A 198 -32.98 36.26 -14.20
CA SER A 198 -34.42 36.26 -14.49
C SER A 198 -35.30 36.88 -13.41
N LYS A 199 -34.79 37.20 -12.20
CA LYS A 199 -35.58 37.81 -11.10
C LYS A 199 -34.86 39.00 -10.47
N LYS A 200 -35.17 40.22 -10.93
CA LYS A 200 -34.47 41.45 -10.53
C LYS A 200 -34.80 42.01 -9.14
N ASN A 201 -35.69 41.40 -8.33
CA ASN A 201 -36.00 41.92 -6.98
C ASN A 201 -36.66 40.86 -6.08
N LYS A 202 -35.88 40.15 -5.25
CA LYS A 202 -36.27 39.61 -3.92
C LYS A 202 -35.09 38.85 -3.31
N LYS A 203 -34.43 39.44 -2.30
CA LYS A 203 -33.53 38.70 -1.40
C LYS A 203 -34.36 37.65 -0.65
N LYS A 204 -34.19 36.37 -0.98
CA LYS A 204 -34.59 35.26 -0.13
C LYS A 204 -33.34 34.64 0.48
N GLY A 205 -33.42 34.22 1.74
CA GLY A 205 -32.34 33.58 2.49
C GLY A 205 -31.79 32.32 1.80
N PRO A 206 -30.74 31.70 2.36
CA PRO A 206 -30.03 30.62 1.69
C PRO A 206 -30.96 29.41 1.48
N GLY A 207 -31.50 29.28 0.26
CA GLY A 207 -32.26 28.11 -0.15
C GLY A 207 -31.34 26.94 -0.46
N MET A 208 -31.90 25.72 -0.56
CA MET A 208 -31.16 24.49 -0.89
C MET A 208 -30.20 24.64 -2.09
N LEU A 209 -30.59 25.42 -3.11
CA LEU A 209 -29.74 25.70 -4.28
C LEU A 209 -28.50 26.55 -3.95
N THR A 210 -28.61 27.52 -3.03
CA THR A 210 -27.45 28.32 -2.60
C THR A 210 -26.46 27.51 -1.77
N LEU A 211 -26.94 26.50 -1.02
CA LEU A 211 -26.06 25.59 -0.29
C LEU A 211 -25.34 24.62 -1.23
N ARG A 212 -26.03 24.12 -2.27
CA ARG A 212 -25.43 23.24 -3.29
C ARG A 212 -24.41 23.96 -4.17
N ALA A 213 -24.57 25.26 -4.41
CA ALA A 213 -23.66 26.07 -5.19
C ALA A 213 -22.37 26.48 -4.44
N LYS A 214 -22.22 26.06 -3.18
CA LYS A 214 -21.04 26.41 -2.38
C LYS A 214 -19.84 25.58 -2.86
N PRO A 215 -18.69 26.21 -3.18
CA PRO A 215 -17.51 25.48 -3.61
C PRO A 215 -16.92 24.69 -2.44
N PRO A 216 -16.17 23.61 -2.71
CA PRO A 216 -15.40 22.93 -1.68
C PRO A 216 -14.46 23.89 -0.96
N SER A 217 -14.16 23.58 0.30
CA SER A 217 -13.20 24.32 1.10
C SER A 217 -11.77 24.06 0.64
N GLU A 218 -10.86 24.99 0.95
CA GLU A 218 -9.42 24.84 0.66
C GLU A 218 -8.84 23.54 1.22
N ALA A 219 -9.27 23.13 2.40
CA ALA A 219 -8.85 21.87 3.01
C ALA A 219 -9.28 20.64 2.20
N GLU A 220 -10.47 20.66 1.59
CA GLU A 220 -10.93 19.56 0.71
C GLU A 220 -10.14 19.53 -0.61
N PHE A 221 -9.76 20.69 -1.15
CA PHE A 221 -8.85 20.76 -2.31
C PHE A 221 -7.47 20.19 -1.98
N ILE A 222 -6.88 20.60 -0.85
CA ILE A 222 -5.59 20.08 -0.39
C ILE A 222 -5.69 18.56 -0.23
N ASP A 223 -6.68 18.05 0.50
CA ASP A 223 -6.87 16.61 0.73
C ASP A 223 -6.97 15.82 -0.59
N SER A 224 -7.73 16.32 -1.57
CA SER A 224 -7.83 15.71 -2.90
C SER A 224 -6.49 15.71 -3.66
N LEU A 225 -5.74 16.82 -3.64
CA LEU A 225 -4.42 16.92 -4.25
C LEU A 225 -3.40 15.99 -3.58
N GLN A 226 -3.44 15.85 -2.25
CA GLN A 226 -2.60 14.91 -1.52
C GLN A 226 -2.92 13.46 -1.88
N LYS A 227 -4.20 13.13 -2.07
CA LYS A 227 -4.66 11.80 -2.52
C LYS A 227 -4.26 11.51 -3.97
N LEU A 228 -4.27 12.51 -4.86
CA LEU A 228 -3.73 12.40 -6.22
C LEU A 228 -2.24 12.04 -6.19
N LYS A 229 -1.45 12.74 -5.35
CA LYS A 229 -0.02 12.44 -5.18
C LYS A 229 0.22 11.06 -4.60
N LEU A 230 -0.56 10.66 -3.59
CA LEU A 230 -0.51 9.30 -3.05
C LEU A 230 -0.85 8.25 -4.12
N ALA A 231 -1.88 8.49 -4.95
CA ALA A 231 -2.27 7.58 -6.02
C ALA A 231 -1.13 7.40 -7.04
N PHE A 232 -0.46 8.47 -7.47
CA PHE A 232 0.68 8.35 -8.39
C PHE A 232 1.85 7.53 -7.81
N ASN A 233 2.18 7.74 -6.54
CA ASN A 233 3.17 6.91 -5.84
C ASN A 233 2.79 5.43 -5.82
N LEU A 234 1.52 5.14 -5.51
CA LEU A 234 1.01 3.76 -5.45
C LEU A 234 0.96 3.11 -6.82
N LEU A 235 0.56 3.84 -7.86
CA LEU A 235 0.54 3.35 -9.25
C LEU A 235 1.94 2.96 -9.72
N ALA A 236 2.94 3.79 -9.45
CA ALA A 236 4.33 3.47 -9.79
C ALA A 236 4.84 2.23 -9.04
N LYS A 237 4.45 2.07 -7.77
CA LYS A 237 4.81 0.91 -6.94
C LYS A 237 4.10 -0.37 -7.36
N LEU A 238 2.84 -0.28 -7.77
CA LEU A 238 1.98 -1.41 -8.12
C LEU A 238 1.94 -1.71 -9.62
N LYS A 239 2.74 -1.00 -10.45
CA LYS A 239 2.66 -1.07 -11.92
C LYS A 239 2.78 -2.46 -12.55
N LYS A 240 3.43 -3.41 -11.87
CA LYS A 240 3.55 -4.81 -12.32
C LYS A 240 2.40 -5.71 -11.86
N HIS A 241 1.56 -5.22 -10.95
CA HIS A 241 0.50 -5.97 -10.27
C HIS A 241 -0.91 -5.48 -10.62
N ILE A 242 -1.03 -4.35 -11.32
CA ILE A 242 -2.31 -3.79 -11.77
C ILE A 242 -2.46 -4.07 -13.27
N GLN A 243 -3.55 -4.76 -13.62
CA GLN A 243 -3.92 -5.08 -14.98
C GLN A 243 -5.40 -4.76 -15.21
N ASN A 244 -5.72 -4.19 -16.36
CA ASN A 244 -7.07 -3.90 -16.84
C ASN A 244 -7.95 -3.04 -15.90
N PRO A 245 -7.79 -1.69 -15.91
CA PRO A 245 -6.79 -0.92 -16.65
C PRO A 245 -5.39 -1.07 -16.05
N SER A 246 -4.36 -0.99 -16.87
CA SER A 246 -2.96 -0.94 -16.44
C SER A 246 -2.66 0.32 -15.61
N ALA A 247 -1.56 0.32 -14.86
CA ALA A 247 -1.15 1.49 -14.10
C ALA A 247 -0.91 2.74 -14.96
N SER A 248 -0.46 2.58 -16.21
CA SER A 248 -0.31 3.70 -17.16
C SER A 248 -1.66 4.27 -17.57
N GLU A 249 -2.64 3.42 -17.86
CA GLU A 249 -4.00 3.86 -18.20
C GLU A 249 -4.66 4.58 -17.02
N LEU A 250 -4.45 4.09 -15.79
CA LEU A 250 -4.92 4.76 -14.58
C LEU A 250 -4.25 6.13 -14.38
N VAL A 251 -2.97 6.31 -14.72
CA VAL A 251 -2.34 7.63 -14.72
C VAL A 251 -3.09 8.58 -15.65
N HIS A 252 -3.37 8.18 -16.90
CA HIS A 252 -4.12 9.00 -17.84
C HIS A 252 -5.54 9.33 -17.33
N PHE A 253 -6.22 8.35 -16.73
CA PHE A 253 -7.53 8.58 -16.12
C PHE A 253 -7.47 9.57 -14.96
N LEU A 254 -6.37 9.62 -14.20
CA LEU A 254 -6.18 10.60 -13.12
C LEU A 254 -5.86 12.01 -13.60
N PHE A 255 -5.36 12.19 -14.83
CA PHE A 255 -5.10 13.53 -15.37
C PHE A 255 -6.38 14.32 -15.66
N GLY A 256 -7.51 13.66 -15.95
CA GLY A 256 -8.81 14.32 -16.05
C GLY A 256 -9.28 14.95 -14.73
N PRO A 257 -9.41 14.17 -13.63
CA PRO A 257 -9.62 14.65 -12.28
C PRO A 257 -8.64 15.74 -11.87
N LEU A 258 -7.33 15.54 -12.08
CA LEU A 258 -6.32 16.53 -11.75
C LEU A 258 -6.59 17.85 -12.48
N GLU A 259 -6.76 17.84 -13.80
CA GLU A 259 -7.02 19.05 -14.59
C GLU A 259 -8.28 19.79 -14.10
N LEU A 260 -9.36 19.08 -13.77
CA LEU A 260 -10.59 19.69 -13.24
C LEU A 260 -10.37 20.33 -11.85
N VAL A 261 -9.61 19.66 -10.97
CA VAL A 261 -9.23 20.21 -9.66
C VAL A 261 -8.41 21.48 -9.84
N LEU A 262 -7.42 21.47 -10.74
CA LEU A 262 -6.56 22.63 -11.04
C LEU A 262 -7.36 23.82 -11.59
N GLN A 263 -8.30 23.58 -12.50
CA GLN A 263 -9.16 24.62 -13.07
C GLN A 263 -10.11 25.23 -12.03
N SER A 264 -10.46 24.46 -11.01
CA SER A 264 -11.35 24.91 -9.94
C SER A 264 -10.62 25.54 -8.76
N CYS A 265 -9.30 25.33 -8.66
CA CYS A 265 -8.44 26.07 -7.76
C CYS A 265 -8.39 27.53 -8.20
N GLY A 266 -8.87 28.45 -7.36
CA GLY A 266 -8.83 29.89 -7.66
C GLY A 266 -7.42 30.49 -7.78
N SER A 267 -6.37 29.73 -7.44
CA SER A 267 -4.98 30.11 -7.60
C SER A 267 -4.07 28.88 -7.79
N PRO A 268 -3.12 28.90 -8.75
CA PRO A 268 -2.09 27.88 -8.90
C PRO A 268 -1.19 27.72 -7.66
N GLU A 269 -1.08 28.77 -6.83
CA GLU A 269 -0.20 28.76 -5.66
C GLU A 269 -0.67 27.78 -4.59
N LEU A 270 -1.98 27.56 -4.46
CA LEU A 270 -2.52 26.54 -3.55
C LEU A 270 -2.00 25.16 -3.94
N VAL A 271 -2.05 24.83 -5.23
CA VAL A 271 -1.62 23.53 -5.75
C VAL A 271 -0.11 23.32 -5.55
N ARG A 272 0.68 24.36 -5.81
CA ARG A 272 2.14 24.38 -5.63
C ARG A 272 2.54 24.22 -4.17
N SER A 273 1.71 24.69 -3.24
CA SER A 273 1.96 24.55 -1.80
C SER A 273 1.78 23.12 -1.27
N VAL A 274 1.15 22.22 -2.04
CA VAL A 274 0.91 20.82 -1.63
C VAL A 274 2.17 19.98 -1.85
N ILE A 275 3.05 19.96 -0.84
CA ILE A 275 4.31 19.19 -0.88
C ILE A 275 4.12 17.72 -0.45
N SER A 276 3.35 17.46 0.61
CA SER A 276 3.16 16.12 1.19
C SER A 276 1.96 15.38 0.57
N PRO A 277 2.03 14.06 0.27
CA PRO A 277 3.24 13.24 0.28
C PRO A 277 4.16 13.63 -0.87
N HIS A 278 5.48 13.53 -0.73
CA HIS A 278 6.36 13.75 -1.89
C HIS A 278 6.13 12.65 -2.94
N LEU A 279 6.59 12.85 -4.18
CA LEU A 279 6.67 11.74 -5.13
C LEU A 279 8.02 11.02 -4.96
N SER A 280 8.05 9.68 -5.01
CA SER A 280 9.30 8.94 -5.04
C SER A 280 10.02 9.14 -6.38
N LYS A 281 11.32 8.83 -6.44
CA LYS A 281 12.06 8.81 -7.71
C LYS A 281 11.36 7.95 -8.76
N ASP A 282 10.97 6.73 -8.36
CA ASP A 282 10.25 5.79 -9.22
C ASP A 282 8.93 6.36 -9.75
N ALA A 283 8.20 7.15 -8.94
CA ALA A 283 6.94 7.76 -9.35
C ALA A 283 7.14 8.89 -10.35
N VAL A 284 8.12 9.76 -10.14
CA VAL A 284 8.46 10.83 -11.09
C VAL A 284 8.94 10.25 -12.41
N ASP A 285 9.84 9.26 -12.38
CA ASP A 285 10.34 8.60 -13.59
C ASP A 285 9.21 7.86 -14.32
N PHE A 286 8.32 7.20 -13.57
CA PHE A 286 7.14 6.52 -14.13
C PHE A 286 6.21 7.50 -14.83
N LEU A 287 5.86 8.63 -14.21
CA LEU A 287 5.05 9.66 -14.85
C LEU A 287 5.72 10.19 -16.11
N ARG A 288 6.97 10.66 -16.02
CA ARG A 288 7.70 11.22 -17.18
C ARG A 288 7.80 10.24 -18.36
N GLY A 289 7.83 8.94 -18.10
CA GLY A 289 7.86 7.91 -19.14
C GLY A 289 6.52 7.59 -19.81
N HIS A 290 5.39 7.98 -19.22
CA HIS A 290 4.05 7.57 -19.70
C HIS A 290 3.12 8.74 -20.03
N LEU A 291 3.38 9.95 -19.55
CA LEU A 291 2.53 11.11 -19.85
C LEU A 291 2.57 11.50 -21.34
N THR A 292 1.40 11.86 -21.87
CA THR A 292 1.30 12.54 -23.18
C THR A 292 1.91 13.94 -23.11
N PRO A 293 2.23 14.59 -24.24
CA PRO A 293 2.78 15.95 -24.24
C PRO A 293 1.88 16.99 -23.54
N LYS A 294 0.54 16.84 -23.63
CA LYS A 294 -0.42 17.71 -22.92
C LYS A 294 -0.29 17.51 -21.40
N GLU A 295 -0.32 16.27 -20.95
CA GLU A 295 -0.24 15.93 -19.53
C GLU A 295 1.13 16.28 -18.94
N MET A 296 2.22 16.07 -19.67
CA MET A 296 3.56 16.49 -19.26
C MET A 296 3.61 18.01 -19.05
N THR A 297 2.98 18.79 -19.93
CA THR A 297 2.89 20.24 -19.76
C THR A 297 2.15 20.61 -18.48
N ILE A 298 1.01 19.95 -18.20
CA ILE A 298 0.27 20.13 -16.95
C ILE A 298 1.16 19.79 -15.76
N PHE A 299 1.84 18.64 -15.79
CA PHE A 299 2.70 18.15 -14.72
C PHE A 299 3.85 19.10 -14.40
N GLU A 300 4.53 19.64 -15.41
CA GLU A 300 5.63 20.60 -15.21
C GLU A 300 5.13 21.93 -14.62
N LEU A 301 3.92 22.39 -14.99
CA LEU A 301 3.34 23.64 -14.47
C LEU A 301 2.98 23.59 -12.97
N LEU A 302 2.82 22.38 -12.41
CA LEU A 302 2.58 22.15 -10.98
C LEU A 302 3.80 22.50 -10.11
N GLY A 303 4.99 22.59 -10.71
CA GLY A 303 6.23 22.99 -10.05
C GLY A 303 6.86 21.92 -9.15
N ASP A 304 7.93 22.32 -8.45
CA ASP A 304 8.84 21.42 -7.72
C ASP A 304 8.14 20.48 -6.74
N GLY A 305 7.07 20.92 -6.09
CA GLY A 305 6.28 20.08 -5.17
C GLY A 305 5.77 18.78 -5.81
N TRP A 306 5.61 18.76 -7.13
CA TRP A 306 5.11 17.63 -7.91
C TRP A 306 6.19 17.00 -8.78
N THR A 307 7.12 17.78 -9.30
CA THR A 307 8.09 17.31 -10.31
C THR A 307 9.43 16.88 -9.73
N LYS A 308 9.79 17.33 -8.51
CA LYS A 308 11.05 16.99 -7.83
C LYS A 308 10.83 15.78 -6.92
N PRO A 309 11.51 14.64 -7.16
CA PRO A 309 11.33 13.44 -6.34
C PRO A 309 11.89 13.64 -4.93
N ARG A 310 11.37 12.91 -3.95
CA ARG A 310 11.75 12.98 -2.53
C ARG A 310 13.27 12.91 -2.31
N ALA A 311 13.97 12.07 -3.06
CA ALA A 311 15.42 11.92 -2.99
C ALA A 311 16.20 13.24 -3.22
N ASP A 312 15.62 14.18 -3.98
CA ASP A 312 16.27 15.43 -4.40
C ASP A 312 15.89 16.62 -3.50
N TRP A 313 15.05 16.40 -2.48
CA TRP A 313 14.67 17.45 -1.52
C TRP A 313 15.72 17.58 -0.41
N PRO A 314 16.11 18.82 -0.03
CA PRO A 314 16.88 19.06 1.19
C PRO A 314 16.14 18.54 2.42
N ARG A 315 16.86 17.89 3.35
CA ARG A 315 16.26 17.23 4.52
C ARG A 315 15.43 18.18 5.39
N ASP A 316 15.85 19.44 5.48
CA ASP A 316 15.20 20.53 6.21
C ASP A 316 13.95 21.10 5.50
N GLN A 317 13.77 20.79 4.22
CA GLN A 317 12.65 21.24 3.40
C GLN A 317 11.64 20.11 3.11
N CYS A 318 11.93 18.89 3.58
CA CYS A 318 10.99 17.79 3.50
C CYS A 318 9.74 18.10 4.33
N ALA A 319 8.58 18.09 3.67
CA ALA A 319 7.29 18.09 4.33
C ALA A 319 7.12 16.93 5.33
N PRO A 320 6.28 17.10 6.37
CA PRO A 320 6.00 16.05 7.35
C PRO A 320 5.32 14.83 6.71
N LEU A 321 5.45 13.69 7.41
CA LEU A 321 4.92 12.41 6.96
C LEU A 321 3.42 12.51 6.66
N TYR A 322 3.02 12.06 5.48
CA TYR A 322 1.62 12.04 5.10
C TYR A 322 0.88 10.85 5.70
N TYR A 323 -0.26 11.13 6.34
CA TYR A 323 -1.21 10.11 6.80
C TYR A 323 -2.56 10.36 6.12
N PRO A 324 -2.95 9.53 5.13
CA PRO A 324 -4.21 9.73 4.45
C PRO A 324 -5.39 9.44 5.38
N LYS A 325 -6.42 10.28 5.31
CA LYS A 325 -7.70 10.09 5.98
C LYS A 325 -8.78 9.86 4.94
N PHE A 326 -9.38 8.68 4.93
CA PHE A 326 -10.38 8.32 3.93
C PHE A 326 -11.80 8.60 4.42
N ARG A 327 -12.69 8.98 3.51
CA ARG A 327 -14.08 9.36 3.84
C ARG A 327 -14.90 8.20 4.39
N ASN A 328 -14.57 6.97 4.02
CA ASN A 328 -15.21 5.76 4.51
C ASN A 328 -14.83 5.40 5.97
N GLY A 329 -13.94 6.19 6.59
CA GLY A 329 -13.47 5.98 7.96
C GLY A 329 -12.45 4.85 8.11
N TRP A 330 -12.04 4.22 7.01
CA TRP A 330 -10.97 3.23 7.02
C TRP A 330 -9.62 3.93 7.16
N GLU A 331 -8.76 3.41 8.03
CA GLU A 331 -7.41 3.94 8.25
C GLU A 331 -6.36 2.89 7.91
N PRO A 332 -5.37 3.22 7.08
CA PRO A 332 -4.32 2.28 6.74
C PRO A 332 -3.27 2.17 7.86
N PRO A 333 -2.61 1.00 8.02
CA PRO A 333 -1.54 0.81 9.00
C PRO A 333 -0.40 1.82 8.84
N VAL A 334 -0.09 2.53 9.92
CA VAL A 334 0.89 3.62 10.00
C VAL A 334 2.28 3.19 9.52
N ASP A 335 2.67 1.94 9.82
CA ASP A 335 4.00 1.41 9.51
C ASP A 335 4.26 1.32 8.00
N LEU A 336 3.21 1.21 7.18
CA LEU A 336 3.35 1.22 5.73
C LEU A 336 3.94 2.53 5.22
N PHE A 337 3.50 3.67 5.77
CA PHE A 337 3.92 4.99 5.30
C PHE A 337 5.29 5.38 5.84
N ARG A 338 5.65 4.91 7.05
CA ARG A 338 6.98 5.15 7.64
C ARG A 338 8.12 4.57 6.80
N LEU A 339 7.85 3.48 6.09
CA LEU A 339 8.85 2.77 5.27
C LEU A 339 8.68 3.05 3.77
N SER A 340 7.77 3.95 3.38
CA SER A 340 7.52 4.23 1.98
C SER A 340 8.67 5.02 1.34
N PRO A 341 9.10 4.67 0.11
CA PRO A 341 10.20 5.37 -0.57
C PRO A 341 9.99 6.88 -0.68
N TRP A 342 8.74 7.32 -0.93
CA TRP A 342 8.38 8.74 -0.97
C TRP A 342 8.46 9.49 0.37
N GLU A 343 8.77 8.80 1.47
CA GLU A 343 9.03 9.40 2.79
C GLU A 343 10.44 9.14 3.32
N THR A 344 11.08 8.03 2.92
CA THR A 344 12.39 7.60 3.42
C THR A 344 13.56 7.93 2.50
N GLU A 345 13.31 8.17 1.22
CA GLU A 345 14.32 8.69 0.31
C GLU A 345 14.86 10.03 0.84
N GLY A 346 16.17 10.22 0.75
CA GLY A 346 16.80 11.47 1.12
C GLY A 346 18.22 11.56 0.58
N PRO A 347 18.78 12.77 0.51
CA PRO A 347 20.16 12.97 0.07
C PRO A 347 21.10 12.15 0.95
N SER A 348 21.95 11.34 0.32
CA SER A 348 22.99 10.56 0.98
C SER A 348 24.01 11.50 1.65
N GLY A 349 23.77 11.84 2.92
CA GLY A 349 24.65 12.69 3.72
C GLY A 349 24.56 12.36 5.21
N PRO A 350 25.62 12.60 6.00
CA PRO A 350 25.71 12.19 7.40
C PRO A 350 24.65 12.91 8.26
N PRO A 351 24.10 12.23 9.29
CA PRO A 351 23.03 12.79 10.10
C PRO A 351 23.56 13.92 11.00
N MET A 352 22.99 15.13 10.87
CA MET A 352 23.15 16.20 11.86
C MET A 352 21.85 16.47 12.62
N SER A 353 22.03 16.86 13.87
CA SER A 353 21.03 16.95 14.94
C SER A 353 19.89 17.96 14.70
N PRO A 354 18.68 17.68 15.22
CA PRO A 354 17.47 18.44 14.89
C PRO A 354 17.40 19.78 15.63
N THR A 355 17.17 20.87 14.90
CA THR A 355 16.73 22.15 15.46
C THR A 355 15.38 22.51 14.84
N SER A 356 14.36 22.75 15.67
CA SER A 356 12.98 23.06 15.24
C SER A 356 12.84 24.51 14.75
N PRO A 357 12.10 24.79 13.65
CA PRO A 357 11.71 26.15 13.30
C PRO A 357 10.28 26.50 13.71
N ASN A 358 10.11 27.79 14.03
CA ASN A 358 8.94 28.44 14.59
C ASN A 358 8.05 29.01 13.46
N TYR A 359 6.75 28.71 13.44
CA TYR A 359 5.81 29.18 12.41
C TYR A 359 5.17 30.53 12.79
N LYS A 360 5.30 31.54 11.92
CA LYS A 360 4.49 32.78 11.96
C LYS A 360 3.31 32.67 10.99
N LYS A 361 2.10 32.97 11.51
CA LYS A 361 0.82 33.01 10.78
C LYS A 361 0.71 34.27 9.92
N HIS A 362 0.14 34.15 8.73
CA HIS A 362 -0.43 35.28 7.98
C HIS A 362 -1.94 35.08 7.77
N SER A 363 -2.66 36.20 7.83
CA SER A 363 -4.11 36.33 8.02
C SER A 363 -4.92 36.02 6.76
N ALA A 364 -6.03 35.31 6.98
CA ALA A 364 -7.06 35.02 5.99
C ALA A 364 -8.13 36.12 5.98
N GLU A 365 -8.20 36.91 4.92
CA GLU A 365 -9.39 37.67 4.53
C GLU A 365 -9.13 38.30 3.15
N GLU A 366 -9.54 37.64 2.05
CA GLU A 366 -9.95 38.29 0.77
C GLU A 366 -10.31 37.36 -0.43
N VAL A 367 -10.39 36.04 -0.31
CA VAL A 367 -10.52 35.14 -1.51
C VAL A 367 -11.97 34.73 -1.86
N LYS A 368 -13.00 35.43 -1.36
CA LYS A 368 -14.37 34.86 -1.32
C LYS A 368 -15.24 34.95 -2.60
N LEU A 369 -14.77 35.46 -3.74
CA LEU A 369 -15.67 35.71 -4.88
C LEU A 369 -15.21 35.24 -6.27
N CYS A 370 -13.97 34.76 -6.46
CA CYS A 370 -13.45 34.44 -7.81
C CYS A 370 -13.68 32.99 -8.28
N CYS A 371 -13.72 32.00 -7.38
CA CYS A 371 -13.61 30.59 -7.78
C CYS A 371 -14.82 29.99 -8.52
N LEU A 372 -16.01 30.58 -8.40
CA LEU A 372 -17.25 29.98 -8.91
C LEU A 372 -17.56 30.32 -10.38
N ALA A 373 -16.96 31.38 -10.94
CA ALA A 373 -17.22 31.79 -12.32
C ALA A 373 -16.52 30.89 -13.35
N LEU A 374 -15.34 30.34 -13.02
CA LEU A 374 -14.49 29.59 -13.94
C LEU A 374 -15.01 28.18 -14.25
N VAL A 375 -15.66 27.51 -13.28
CA VAL A 375 -16.12 26.12 -13.48
C VAL A 375 -17.35 26.05 -14.41
N SER A 376 -18.15 27.12 -14.51
CA SER A 376 -19.29 27.13 -15.44
C SER A 376 -18.88 27.31 -16.91
N GLU A 377 -17.71 27.86 -17.21
CA GLU A 377 -17.24 28.03 -18.60
C GLU A 377 -16.60 26.74 -19.18
N CYS A 378 -16.14 25.83 -18.31
CA CYS A 378 -15.54 24.54 -18.71
C CYS A 378 -16.56 23.41 -18.91
N VAL A 379 -17.79 23.52 -18.38
CA VAL A 379 -18.86 22.53 -18.61
C VAL A 379 -19.61 22.79 -19.93
N ASP A 380 -19.46 23.98 -20.51
CA ASP A 380 -20.08 24.39 -21.79
C ASP A 380 -19.14 24.23 -23.01
N ARG A 381 -17.98 23.56 -22.87
CA ARG A 381 -17.08 23.12 -23.95
C ARG A 381 -16.76 21.65 -23.82
#